data_AF-Q8KVY4-F1
#
_entry.id   AF-Q8KVY4-F1
#
_cell.length_a   1.000
_cell.length_b   1.000
_cell.length_c   1.000
_cell.angle_alpha   90.00
_cell.angle_beta   90.00
_cell.angle_gamma   90.00
#
_symmetry.space_group_name_H-M   'P 1'
#
loop_
_entity.id
_entity.type
_entity.pdbx_description
1 polymer ?
#
loop_
_entity_poly.entity_id
_entity_poly.type
_entity_poly.pdbx_seq_one_letter_code
_entity_poly.pdbx_strand_id
1 'polypeptide(L)'
;MFSDMVWRIDKPDDEVRAFWAAEYPTMATPTTRVAQAKRAGYRVLGHFDMGREAMDTYYRPLAARLEALEPDLAGNRVLDDLHREIAVSQAGRGQFGYEMFELERA
;
A
#
# COMPACT_ATOMS: atom_id res chain seq x y z
N MET A 1 -6.61 -7.76 -14.85
CA MET A 1 -6.19 -6.49 -14.23
C MET A 1 -6.16 -6.68 -12.73
N PHE A 2 -5.14 -6.16 -12.04
CA PHE A 2 -5.07 -6.16 -10.58
C PHE A 2 -4.38 -4.90 -10.07
N SER A 3 -4.68 -4.47 -8.84
CA SER A 3 -3.92 -3.46 -8.11
C SER A 3 -2.98 -4.12 -7.11
N ASP A 4 -1.86 -3.47 -6.82
CA ASP A 4 -0.93 -3.92 -5.79
C ASP A 4 -0.26 -2.72 -5.11
N MET A 5 0.04 -2.88 -3.83
CA MET A 5 0.84 -1.89 -3.09
C MET A 5 2.31 -2.09 -3.48
N VAL A 6 2.95 -1.03 -3.95
CA VAL A 6 4.32 -1.10 -4.46
C VAL A 6 5.19 0.00 -3.86
N TRP A 7 6.49 -0.27 -3.78
CA TRP A 7 7.50 0.74 -3.47
C TRP A 7 7.66 1.70 -4.66
N ARG A 8 7.60 3.01 -4.38
CA ARG A 8 7.86 4.08 -5.35
C ARG A 8 9.33 4.48 -5.40
N ILE A 9 10.06 4.23 -4.32
CA ILE A 9 11.48 4.53 -4.18
C ILE A 9 12.24 3.29 -3.73
N ASP A 10 13.52 3.18 -4.13
CA ASP A 10 14.35 2.02 -3.82
C ASP A 10 14.77 1.96 -2.34
N LYS A 11 14.77 3.11 -1.66
CA LYS A 11 15.23 3.26 -0.28
C LYS A 11 14.19 4.03 0.54
N PRO A 12 13.09 3.38 0.95
CA PRO A 12 12.15 3.97 1.89
C PRO A 12 12.79 4.16 3.26
N ASP A 13 12.24 5.09 4.03
CA ASP A 13 12.64 5.34 5.41
C ASP A 13 12.55 4.07 6.24
N ASP A 14 13.44 3.92 7.22
CA ASP A 14 13.57 2.68 7.99
C ASP A 14 12.27 2.31 8.72
N GLU A 15 11.55 3.30 9.25
CA GLU A 15 10.26 3.09 9.93
C GLU A 15 9.19 2.57 8.97
N VAL A 16 9.07 3.19 7.80
CA VAL A 16 8.12 2.80 6.74
C VAL A 16 8.46 1.39 6.23
N ARG A 17 9.74 1.12 6.01
CA ARG A 17 10.23 -0.21 5.58
C ARG A 17 9.92 -1.27 6.63
N ALA A 18 10.16 -0.98 7.92
CA ALA A 18 9.94 -1.92 9.01
C ALA A 18 8.45 -2.26 9.18
N PHE A 19 7.57 -1.26 9.04
CA PHE A 19 6.13 -1.48 9.07
C PHE A 19 5.67 -2.40 7.94
N TRP A 20 5.99 -2.06 6.68
CA TRP A 20 5.58 -2.87 5.54
C TRP A 20 6.28 -4.23 5.48
N ALA A 21 7.46 -4.38 6.08
CA ALA A 21 8.08 -5.70 6.23
C ALA A 21 7.28 -6.64 7.14
N ALA A 22 6.49 -6.11 8.07
CA ALA A 22 5.58 -6.89 8.91
C ALA A 22 4.23 -7.12 8.22
N GLU A 23 3.65 -6.07 7.62
CA GLU A 23 2.30 -6.12 7.04
C GLU A 23 2.26 -6.73 5.63
N TYR A 24 3.25 -6.42 4.79
CA TYR A 24 3.35 -6.93 3.42
C TYR A 24 4.82 -7.21 3.01
N PRO A 25 5.42 -8.30 3.54
CA PRO A 25 6.85 -8.58 3.34
C PRO A 25 7.29 -8.71 1.88
N THR A 26 6.37 -9.07 0.99
CA THR A 26 6.61 -9.26 -0.44
C THR A 26 6.36 -8.00 -1.27
N MET A 27 6.13 -6.85 -0.63
CA MET A 27 6.00 -5.57 -1.34
C MET A 27 7.24 -5.32 -2.21
N ALA A 28 7.01 -4.95 -3.46
CA ALA A 28 8.06 -4.82 -4.46
C ALA A 28 7.88 -3.54 -5.28
N THR A 29 8.85 -3.23 -6.14
CA THR A 29 8.72 -2.12 -7.10
C THR A 29 7.86 -2.52 -8.31
N PRO A 30 7.27 -1.54 -9.03
CA PRO A 30 6.66 -1.73 -10.34
C PRO A 30 7.43 -2.66 -11.27
N THR A 31 8.72 -2.36 -11.46
CA THR A 31 9.62 -3.10 -12.33
C THR A 31 9.74 -4.57 -11.94
N THR A 32 9.79 -4.84 -10.63
CA THR A 32 9.86 -6.20 -10.11
C THR A 32 8.57 -6.96 -10.40
N ARG A 33 7.40 -6.34 -10.21
CA ARG A 33 6.08 -6.92 -10.49
C ARG A 33 5.90 -7.22 -11.97
N VAL A 34 6.31 -6.30 -12.85
CA VAL A 34 6.33 -6.52 -14.31
C VAL A 34 7.20 -7.73 -14.68
N ALA A 35 8.39 -7.85 -14.09
CA ALA A 35 9.28 -8.99 -14.35
C ALA A 35 8.69 -10.31 -13.86
N GLN A 36 8.02 -10.30 -12.69
CA GLN A 36 7.30 -11.47 -12.16
C GLN A 36 6.15 -11.89 -13.07
N ALA A 37 5.31 -10.95 -13.53
CA ALA A 37 4.21 -11.23 -14.45
C ALA A 37 4.70 -11.88 -15.75
N LYS A 38 5.78 -11.36 -16.34
CA LYS A 38 6.40 -11.94 -17.55
C LYS A 38 6.89 -13.37 -17.32
N ARG A 39 7.58 -13.63 -16.20
CA ARG A 39 8.04 -14.99 -15.84
C ARG A 39 6.88 -15.96 -15.61
N ALA A 40 5.73 -15.46 -15.17
CA ALA A 40 4.51 -16.24 -14.97
C ALA A 40 3.72 -16.50 -16.28
N GLY A 41 4.24 -16.08 -17.44
CA GLY A 41 3.60 -16.30 -18.75
C GLY A 41 2.53 -15.28 -19.11
N TYR A 42 2.54 -14.10 -18.48
CA TYR A 42 1.64 -13.01 -18.86
C TYR A 42 2.34 -11.97 -19.74
N ARG A 43 1.57 -11.42 -20.67
CA ARG A 43 1.92 -10.19 -21.38
C ARG A 43 1.43 -9.00 -20.57
N VAL A 44 2.35 -8.10 -20.21
CA VAL A 44 2.01 -6.84 -19.53
C VAL A 44 1.61 -5.82 -20.59
N LEU A 45 0.33 -5.44 -20.61
CA LEU A 45 -0.21 -4.45 -21.55
C LEU A 45 0.13 -3.03 -21.12
N GLY A 46 0.13 -2.80 -19.81
CA GLY A 46 0.43 -1.50 -19.20
C GLY A 46 0.38 -1.59 -17.68
N HIS A 47 0.92 -0.57 -17.03
CA HIS A 47 0.74 -0.34 -15.61
C HIS A 47 0.86 1.15 -15.31
N PHE A 48 0.14 1.64 -14.31
CA PHE A 48 0.14 3.06 -13.96
C PHE A 48 -0.09 3.30 -12.46
N ASP A 49 0.54 4.35 -11.94
CA ASP A 49 0.34 4.83 -10.58
C ASP A 49 -1.10 5.35 -10.42
N MET A 50 -1.83 4.83 -9.43
CA MET A 50 -3.17 5.32 -9.10
C MET A 50 -3.15 6.70 -8.45
N GLY A 51 -1.96 7.19 -8.08
CA GLY A 51 -1.75 8.50 -7.51
C GLY A 51 -2.15 8.58 -6.04
N ARG A 52 -1.79 9.72 -5.44
CA ARG A 52 -2.03 9.99 -4.01
C ARG A 52 -3.51 9.92 -3.63
N GLU A 53 -4.40 10.32 -4.52
CA GLU A 53 -5.83 10.37 -4.25
C GLU A 53 -6.42 8.98 -3.97
N ALA A 54 -5.92 7.94 -4.63
CA ALA A 54 -6.38 6.57 -4.38
C ALA A 54 -6.11 6.12 -2.93
N MET A 55 -4.94 6.47 -2.39
CA MET A 55 -4.60 6.22 -0.98
C MET A 55 -5.45 7.08 -0.04
N ASP A 56 -5.53 8.37 -0.31
CA ASP A 56 -6.26 9.32 0.53
C ASP A 56 -7.76 9.00 0.62
N THR A 57 -8.36 8.47 -0.46
CA THR A 57 -9.76 8.04 -0.50
C THR A 57 -10.03 6.91 0.48
N TYR A 58 -9.01 6.11 0.84
CA TYR A 58 -9.11 5.09 1.87
C TYR A 58 -8.79 5.63 3.27
N TYR A 59 -7.65 6.32 3.44
CA TYR A 59 -7.15 6.69 4.76
C TYR A 59 -7.90 7.87 5.41
N ARG A 60 -8.41 8.83 4.63
CA ARG A 60 -9.16 9.97 5.21
C ARG A 60 -10.47 9.52 5.89
N PRO A 61 -11.38 8.77 5.24
CA PRO A 61 -12.60 8.32 5.91
C PRO A 61 -12.30 7.32 7.03
N LEU A 62 -11.24 6.50 6.91
CA LEU A 62 -10.82 5.59 7.96
C LEU A 62 -10.41 6.35 9.24
N ALA A 63 -9.58 7.39 9.12
CA ALA A 63 -9.17 8.21 10.26
C ALA A 63 -10.39 8.86 10.95
N ALA A 64 -11.30 9.48 10.18
CA ALA A 64 -12.51 10.08 10.74
C ALA A 64 -13.42 9.04 11.43
N ARG A 65 -13.51 7.82 10.89
CA ARG A 65 -14.30 6.75 11.49
C ARG A 65 -13.66 6.24 12.77
N LEU A 66 -12.33 6.20 12.83
CA LEU A 66 -11.57 5.74 13.99
C LEU A 66 -11.76 6.69 15.17
N GLU A 67 -11.68 8.00 14.95
CA GLU A 67 -11.98 9.03 15.98
C GLU A 67 -13.39 8.84 16.58
N ALA A 68 -14.39 8.54 15.74
CA ALA A 68 -15.76 8.32 16.20
C ALA A 68 -15.96 7.01 16.98
N LEU A 69 -15.09 6.01 16.78
CA LEU A 69 -15.16 4.69 17.43
C LEU A 69 -14.18 4.54 18.60
N GLU A 70 -13.29 5.51 18.81
CA GLU A 70 -12.28 5.48 19.86
C GLU A 70 -12.86 5.22 21.27
N PRO A 71 -13.98 5.85 21.70
CA PRO A 71 -14.59 5.53 22.99
C PRO A 71 -15.06 4.08 23.12
N ASP A 72 -15.54 3.49 22.02
CA ASP A 72 -16.11 2.14 21.98
C ASP A 72 -15.03 1.06 21.84
N LEU A 73 -13.88 1.41 21.28
CA LEU A 73 -12.74 0.52 21.02
C LEU A 73 -11.58 0.72 21.99
N ALA A 74 -11.76 1.53 23.04
CA ALA A 74 -10.73 1.83 24.02
C ALA A 74 -10.13 0.54 24.63
N GLY A 75 -8.81 0.42 24.58
CA GLY A 75 -8.06 -0.73 25.07
C GLY A 75 -8.04 -1.94 24.12
N ASN A 76 -8.65 -1.84 22.94
CA ASN A 76 -8.52 -2.86 21.90
C ASN A 76 -7.29 -2.59 21.04
N ARG A 77 -6.45 -3.61 20.87
CA ARG A 77 -5.26 -3.58 20.00
C ARG A 77 -5.57 -3.12 18.57
N VAL A 78 -6.77 -3.39 18.06
CA VAL A 78 -7.20 -2.95 16.72
C VAL A 78 -7.11 -1.43 16.56
N LEU A 79 -7.40 -0.67 17.62
CA LEU A 79 -7.29 0.80 17.59
C LEU A 79 -5.83 1.25 17.42
N ASP A 80 -4.92 0.64 18.17
CA ASP A 80 -3.48 0.95 18.11
C ASP A 80 -2.87 0.57 16.75
N ASP A 81 -3.25 -0.60 16.22
CA ASP A 81 -2.77 -1.08 14.92
C ASP A 81 -3.24 -0.14 13.79
N LEU A 82 -4.50 0.30 13.81
CA LEU A 82 -5.03 1.25 12.81
C LEU A 82 -4.42 2.65 12.93
N HIS A 83 -4.21 3.16 14.15
CA HIS A 83 -3.50 4.43 14.35
C HIS A 83 -2.08 4.36 13.79
N ARG A 84 -1.38 3.24 14.03
CA ARG A 84 -0.04 3.03 13.50
C ARG A 84 -0.04 2.97 11.97
N GLU A 85 -0.97 2.24 11.36
CA GLU A 85 -1.10 2.16 9.90
C GLU A 85 -1.34 3.53 9.28
N ILE A 86 -2.29 4.30 9.84
CA ILE A 86 -2.56 5.67 9.40
C ILE A 86 -1.31 6.55 9.54
N ALA A 87 -0.60 6.49 10.66
CA ALA A 87 0.60 7.29 10.90
C ALA A 87 1.71 6.96 9.87
N VAL A 88 1.99 5.67 9.65
CA VAL A 88 2.99 5.23 8.65
C VAL A 88 2.58 5.63 7.24
N SER A 89 1.31 5.50 6.88
CA SER A 89 0.77 5.97 5.59
C SER A 89 1.02 7.47 5.36
N GLN A 90 0.86 8.28 6.40
CA GLN A 90 1.10 9.73 6.32
C GLN A 90 2.58 10.10 6.28
N ALA A 91 3.44 9.42 7.06
CA ALA A 91 4.88 9.66 7.09
C ALA A 91 5.56 9.19 5.79
N GLY A 92 5.16 8.02 5.28
CA GLY A 92 5.70 7.42 4.06
C GLY A 92 5.07 7.90 2.76
N ARG A 93 4.40 9.07 2.76
CA ARG A 93 3.75 9.62 1.57
C ARG A 93 4.74 9.71 0.40
N GLY A 94 4.34 9.14 -0.74
CA GLY A 94 5.15 9.12 -1.95
C GLY A 94 6.27 8.07 -1.96
N GLN A 95 6.50 7.35 -0.85
CA GLN A 95 7.47 6.25 -0.80
C GLN A 95 6.87 4.92 -1.27
N PHE A 96 5.55 4.78 -1.13
CA PHE A 96 4.77 3.64 -1.61
C PHE A 96 3.38 4.11 -2.06
N GLY A 97 2.67 3.26 -2.80
CA GLY A 97 1.30 3.51 -3.23
C GLY A 97 0.76 2.38 -4.10
N TYR A 98 -0.51 2.50 -4.50
CA TYR A 98 -1.14 1.51 -5.36
C TYR A 98 -0.80 1.72 -6.83
N GLU A 99 -0.44 0.63 -7.49
CA GLU A 99 -0.26 0.57 -8.95
C GLU A 99 -1.24 -0.41 -9.58
N MET A 100 -1.83 0.00 -10.69
CA MET A 100 -2.68 -0.87 -11.52
C MET A 100 -1.84 -1.58 -12.56
N PHE A 101 -2.05 -2.89 -12.72
CA PHE A 101 -1.41 -3.71 -13.73
C PHE A 101 -2.46 -4.33 -14.66
N GLU A 102 -2.28 -4.11 -15.96
CA GLU A 102 -3.08 -4.69 -17.03
C GLU A 102 -2.31 -5.85 -17.66
N LEU A 103 -2.84 -7.06 -17.49
CA LEU A 103 -2.22 -8.29 -17.96
C LEU A 103 -3.14 -9.02 -18.94
N GLU A 104 -2.53 -9.63 -19.94
CA GLU A 104 -3.16 -10.61 -20.82
C GLU A 104 -2.46 -11.96 -20.65
N ARG A 105 -3.24 -13.04 -20.66
CA ARG A 105 -2.67 -14.39 -20.68
C ARG A 105 -2.05 -14.63 -22.07
N ALA A 106 -0.76 -14.96 -22.11
CA ALA A 106 -0.08 -15.30 -23.34
C ALA A 106 -0.57 -16.64 -23.93
#